data_AF-A0A8H7SUJ4-F1
#
_entry.id   AF-A0A8H7SUJ4-F1
#
_cell.length_a   1.000
_cell.length_b   1.000
_cell.length_c   1.000
_cell.angle_alpha   90.00
_cell.angle_beta   90.00
_cell.angle_gamma   90.00
#
_symmetry.space_group_name_H-M   'P 1'
#
loop_
_entity.id
_entity.type
_entity.pdbx_description
1 polymer ?
#
loop_
_entity_poly.entity_id
_entity_poly.type
_entity_poly.pdbx_seq_one_letter_code
_entity_poly.pdbx_strand_id
1 'polypeptide(L)'
;MSNDPWDDWETAADAGLIDCEKPKVSSTTASANQLLWENANKYATPTIIHANDAVHYKPELKILKRPEDAKSRKDIVAEKPVKAFADREKDYLEARRKIFEKFEIKK
;
A
#
# COMPACT_ATOMS: atom_id res chain seq x y z
N MET A 1 1.50 -36.62 13.86
CA MET A 1 2.81 -36.06 13.48
C MET A 1 2.63 -35.54 12.07
N SER A 2 2.59 -34.21 11.95
CA SER A 2 2.35 -33.45 10.73
C SER A 2 3.37 -33.84 9.67
N ASN A 3 2.91 -34.34 8.53
CA ASN A 3 3.73 -34.49 7.34
C ASN A 3 3.85 -33.10 6.71
N ASP A 4 4.59 -32.21 7.38
CA ASP A 4 4.81 -30.85 6.92
C ASP A 4 5.74 -30.91 5.70
N PRO A 5 5.28 -30.51 4.50
CA PRO A 5 6.12 -30.49 3.30
C PRO A 5 7.38 -29.62 3.45
N TRP A 6 7.42 -28.77 4.50
CA TRP A 6 8.56 -27.92 4.84
C TRP A 6 9.57 -28.59 5.80
N ASP A 7 9.21 -29.67 6.52
CA ASP A 7 10.11 -30.46 7.38
C ASP A 7 11.05 -31.37 6.54
N ASP A 8 10.67 -31.69 5.31
CA ASP A 8 11.48 -32.49 4.40
C ASP A 8 12.72 -31.74 3.88
N TRP A 9 12.77 -30.41 4.02
CA TRP A 9 13.92 -29.62 3.55
C TRP A 9 15.13 -29.76 4.47
N GLU A 10 14.93 -29.80 5.79
CA GLU A 10 15.99 -30.01 6.77
C GLU A 10 16.51 -31.45 6.70
N THR A 11 15.61 -32.40 6.46
CA THR A 11 15.91 -33.83 6.31
C THR A 11 16.65 -34.15 5.00
N ALA A 12 16.41 -33.39 3.92
CA ALA A 12 17.04 -33.61 2.61
C ALA A 12 18.55 -33.33 2.60
N ALA A 13 19.03 -32.41 3.44
CA ALA A 13 20.46 -32.14 3.59
C ALA A 13 21.18 -33.31 4.28
N ASP A 14 20.57 -33.86 5.33
CA ASP A 14 21.12 -35.00 6.08
C ASP A 14 20.98 -36.33 5.33
N ALA A 15 20.03 -36.44 4.39
CA ALA A 15 19.83 -37.62 3.54
C ALA A 15 20.86 -37.78 2.40
N GLY A 16 21.91 -36.96 2.36
CA GLY A 16 22.96 -37.05 1.33
C GLY A 16 22.52 -36.58 -0.07
N LEU A 17 21.39 -35.89 -0.17
CA LEU A 17 20.86 -35.36 -1.45
C LEU A 17 21.60 -34.09 -1.93
N ILE A 18 22.66 -33.69 -1.23
CA ILE A 18 23.54 -32.55 -1.57
C ILE A 18 24.39 -32.89 -2.82
N ASP A 19 24.58 -34.18 -3.12
CA ASP A 19 25.38 -34.67 -4.25
C ASP A 19 24.60 -34.82 -5.56
N CYS A 20 23.39 -34.25 -5.66
CA CYS A 20 22.70 -34.19 -6.95
C CYS A 20 23.55 -33.36 -7.93
N GLU A 21 24.13 -34.04 -8.93
CA GLU A 21 24.88 -33.39 -10.00
C GLU A 21 24.01 -32.27 -10.58
N LYS A 22 24.48 -31.02 -10.42
CA LYS A 22 23.83 -29.88 -11.05
C LYS A 22 23.73 -30.19 -12.55
N PRO A 23 22.55 -30.06 -13.17
CA PRO A 23 22.41 -30.32 -14.59
C PRO A 23 23.45 -29.50 -15.35
N LYS A 24 24.27 -30.18 -16.16
CA LYS A 24 25.30 -29.55 -16.98
C LYS A 24 24.62 -28.70 -18.05
N VAL A 25 24.30 -27.46 -17.70
CA VAL A 25 23.85 -26.44 -18.65
C VAL A 25 24.97 -26.23 -19.66
N SER A 26 24.72 -26.54 -20.93
CA SER A 26 25.67 -26.29 -22.00
C SER A 26 25.90 -24.78 -22.10
N SER A 27 27.15 -24.34 -22.32
CA SER A 27 27.51 -22.91 -22.38
C SER A 27 26.67 -22.12 -23.41
N THR A 28 26.18 -22.80 -24.44
CA THR A 28 25.22 -22.29 -25.44
C THR A 28 23.92 -21.78 -24.83
N THR A 29 23.44 -22.36 -23.72
CA THR A 29 22.24 -21.89 -23.02
C THR A 29 22.49 -20.64 -22.19
N ALA A 30 23.68 -20.49 -21.62
CA ALA A 30 24.01 -19.33 -20.78
C ALA A 30 24.04 -18.04 -21.61
N SER A 31 24.65 -18.09 -22.81
CA SER A 31 24.69 -16.94 -23.72
C SER A 31 23.31 -16.59 -24.28
N ALA A 32 22.49 -17.60 -24.62
CA ALA A 32 21.11 -17.38 -25.06
C ALA A 32 20.26 -16.72 -23.95
N ASN A 33 20.40 -17.19 -22.70
CA ASN A 33 19.69 -16.63 -21.56
C ASN A 33 20.11 -15.18 -21.28
N GLN A 34 21.40 -14.86 -21.41
CA GLN A 34 21.90 -13.50 -21.28
C GLN A 34 21.29 -12.57 -22.34
N LEU A 35 21.23 -13.03 -23.60
CA LEU A 35 20.66 -12.25 -24.70
C LEU A 35 19.15 -12.02 -24.53
N LEU A 36 18.42 -13.00 -23.99
CA LEU A 36 17.01 -12.82 -23.61
C LEU A 36 16.85 -11.77 -22.50
N TRP A 37 17.70 -11.81 -21.48
CA TRP A 37 17.66 -10.87 -20.36
C TRP A 37 17.97 -9.44 -20.83
N GLU A 38 19.02 -9.27 -21.65
CA GLU A 38 19.37 -7.99 -22.25
C GLU A 38 18.24 -7.45 -23.13
N ASN A 39 17.61 -8.30 -23.96
CA ASN A 39 16.49 -7.88 -24.80
C ASN A 39 15.25 -7.47 -23.98
N ALA A 40 14.92 -8.21 -22.92
CA ALA A 40 13.77 -7.91 -22.06
C ALA A 40 13.96 -6.61 -21.28
N ASN A 41 15.21 -6.29 -20.91
CA ASN A 41 15.54 -5.08 -20.14
C ASN A 41 15.85 -3.86 -21.01
N LYS A 42 15.78 -3.98 -22.35
CA LYS A 42 15.90 -2.81 -23.22
C LYS A 42 14.76 -1.84 -22.93
N TYR A 43 15.13 -0.65 -22.48
CA TYR A 43 14.18 0.43 -22.26
C TYR A 43 13.55 0.84 -23.59
N ALA A 44 12.24 0.66 -23.71
CA ALA A 44 11.45 1.14 -24.83
C ALA A 44 10.49 2.22 -24.34
N THR A 45 10.42 3.34 -25.04
CA THR A 45 9.41 4.36 -24.76
C THR A 45 8.05 3.85 -25.23
N PRO A 46 7.05 3.71 -24.34
CA PRO A 46 5.73 3.26 -24.75
C PRO A 46 5.09 4.29 -25.68
N THR A 47 4.43 3.81 -26.74
CA THR A 47 3.59 4.67 -27.58
C THR A 47 2.26 4.89 -26.87
N ILE A 48 2.03 6.09 -26.34
CA ILE A 48 0.80 6.43 -25.63
C ILE A 48 -0.26 6.79 -26.66
N ILE A 49 -1.21 5.88 -26.90
CA ILE A 49 -2.38 6.14 -27.74
C ILE A 49 -3.46 6.77 -26.86
N HIS A 50 -3.75 8.05 -27.09
CA HIS A 50 -4.85 8.73 -26.42
C HIS A 50 -6.13 8.45 -27.21
N ALA A 51 -7.11 7.80 -26.58
CA ALA A 51 -8.45 7.73 -27.14
C ALA A 51 -9.05 9.15 -27.13
N ASN A 52 -9.46 9.66 -28.29
CA ASN A 52 -10.05 10.99 -28.46
C ASN A 52 -11.51 11.08 -27.95
N ASP A 53 -11.95 10.13 -27.12
CA ASP A 53 -13.30 10.10 -26.51
C ASP A 53 -13.40 11.06 -25.32
N ALA A 54 -12.83 12.25 -25.46
CA ALA A 54 -12.91 13.30 -24.46
C ALA A 54 -14.37 13.74 -24.34
N VAL A 55 -15.02 13.36 -23.23
CA VAL A 55 -16.36 13.85 -22.87
C VAL A 55 -16.24 15.34 -22.59
N HIS A 56 -16.67 16.18 -23.54
CA HIS A 56 -16.70 17.62 -23.35
C HIS A 56 -17.69 18.00 -22.25
N TYR A 57 -17.25 18.85 -21.33
CA TYR A 57 -18.12 19.41 -20.28
C TYR A 57 -19.27 20.20 -20.92
N LYS A 58 -20.51 19.79 -20.63
CA LYS A 58 -21.70 20.58 -20.93
C LYS A 58 -22.00 21.47 -19.73
N PRO A 59 -21.91 22.81 -19.85
CA PRO A 59 -22.28 23.68 -18.74
C PRO A 59 -23.76 23.51 -18.41
N GLU A 60 -24.04 23.21 -17.15
CA GLU A 60 -25.40 23.12 -16.64
C GLU A 60 -26.04 24.51 -16.61
N LEU A 61 -27.26 24.64 -17.13
CA LEU A 61 -28.06 25.85 -16.97
C LEU A 61 -28.49 25.95 -15.51
N LYS A 62 -27.79 26.77 -14.72
CA LYS A 62 -28.21 27.15 -13.36
C LYS A 62 -29.47 28.01 -13.45
N ILE A 63 -30.64 27.38 -13.42
CA ILE A 63 -31.89 28.10 -13.15
C ILE A 63 -31.79 28.68 -11.75
N LEU A 64 -31.49 29.98 -11.68
CA LEU A 64 -31.44 30.76 -10.43
C LEU A 64 -32.79 30.61 -9.71
N LYS A 65 -32.86 29.70 -8.73
CA LYS A 65 -34.00 29.66 -7.82
C LYS A 65 -33.73 30.66 -6.71
N ARG A 66 -34.52 31.73 -6.67
CA ARG A 66 -34.59 32.65 -5.53
C ARG A 66 -35.70 32.16 -4.60
N PRO A 67 -35.35 31.80 -3.36
CA PRO A 67 -36.19 32.20 -2.23
C PRO A 67 -35.39 33.21 -1.41
N GLU A 68 -35.94 34.41 -1.27
CA GLU A 68 -35.43 35.42 -0.34
C GLU A 68 -35.59 34.90 1.09
N ASP A 69 -34.64 34.08 1.57
CA ASP A 69 -34.33 33.84 3.00
C ASP A 69 -33.40 32.63 3.24
N ALA A 70 -32.61 32.19 2.25
CA ALA A 70 -31.59 31.20 2.52
C ALA A 70 -30.40 31.85 3.25
N LYS A 71 -30.51 31.93 4.58
CA LYS A 71 -29.39 32.24 5.48
C LYS A 71 -28.16 31.47 5.01
N SER A 72 -27.10 32.20 4.67
CA SER A 72 -25.81 31.64 4.31
C SER A 72 -25.47 30.54 5.30
N ARG A 73 -25.43 29.29 4.84
CA ARG A 73 -24.80 28.21 5.59
C ARG A 73 -23.34 28.60 5.65
N LYS A 74 -22.91 29.15 6.78
CA LYS A 74 -21.50 29.22 7.12
C LYS A 74 -21.04 27.77 7.17
N ASP A 75 -20.18 27.39 6.24
CA ASP A 75 -19.44 26.15 6.35
C ASP A 75 -18.77 26.18 7.71
N ILE A 76 -19.23 25.32 8.63
CA ILE A 76 -18.54 25.08 9.88
C ILE A 76 -17.32 24.26 9.49
N VAL A 77 -16.32 24.92 8.93
CA VAL A 77 -14.96 24.43 8.96
C VAL A 77 -14.65 24.36 10.44
N ALA A 78 -14.70 23.16 11.00
CA ALA A 78 -14.23 22.93 12.34
C ALA A 78 -12.72 23.18 12.33
N GLU A 79 -12.33 24.44 12.49
CA GLU A 79 -10.99 24.85 12.87
C GLU A 79 -10.73 24.27 14.24
N LYS A 80 -10.30 23.01 14.29
CA LYS A 80 -9.76 22.48 15.53
C LYS A 80 -8.52 23.33 15.84
N PRO A 81 -8.48 24.04 16.98
CA PRO A 81 -7.32 24.81 17.33
C PRO A 81 -6.13 23.85 17.43
N VAL A 82 -5.07 24.15 16.68
CA VAL A 82 -3.83 23.40 16.70
C VAL A 82 -3.18 23.65 18.06
N LYS A 83 -3.51 22.81 19.05
CA LYS A 83 -2.91 22.88 20.40
C LYS A 83 -1.39 22.80 20.30
N ALA A 84 -0.68 23.57 21.12
CA ALA A 84 0.78 23.50 21.22
C ALA A 84 1.21 22.11 21.72
N PHE A 85 2.45 21.72 21.43
CA PHE A 85 2.97 20.39 21.75
C PHE A 85 2.86 20.07 23.25
N ALA A 86 3.20 21.04 24.12
CA ALA A 86 3.14 20.90 25.57
C ALA A 86 1.72 20.61 26.09
N ASP A 87 0.70 21.18 25.46
CA ASP A 87 -0.69 20.94 25.84
C ASP A 87 -1.16 19.55 25.40
N ARG A 88 -0.68 19.06 24.25
CA ARG A 88 -0.98 17.70 23.77
C ARG A 88 -0.35 16.63 24.66
N GLU A 89 0.85 16.88 25.16
CA GLU A 89 1.54 15.94 26.06
C GLU A 89 0.81 15.79 27.40
N LYS A 90 0.33 16.90 27.97
CA LYS A 90 -0.51 16.88 29.18
C LYS A 90 -1.82 16.11 28.95
N ASP A 91 -2.53 16.41 27.86
CA ASP A 91 -3.76 15.71 27.50
C ASP A 91 -3.53 14.19 27.34
N TYR A 92 -2.40 13.80 26.74
CA TYR A 92 -2.02 12.39 26.57
C TYR A 92 -1.76 11.70 27.91
N LEU A 93 -1.02 12.33 28.82
CA LEU A 93 -0.72 11.76 30.14
C LEU A 93 -1.99 11.57 30.98
N GLU A 94 -2.91 12.56 30.95
CA GLU A 94 -4.21 12.43 31.61
C GLU A 94 -5.06 11.30 31.03
N ALA A 95 -5.12 11.20 29.70
CA ALA A 95 -5.84 10.12 29.01
C ALA A 95 -5.25 8.75 29.37
N ARG A 96 -3.92 8.64 29.38
CA ARG A 96 -3.21 7.42 29.76
C ARG A 96 -3.55 7.00 31.18
N ARG A 97 -3.53 7.93 32.15
CA ARG A 97 -3.94 7.62 33.54
C ARG A 97 -5.36 7.08 33.61
N LYS A 98 -6.32 7.74 32.96
CA LYS A 98 -7.73 7.31 32.92
C LYS A 98 -7.93 5.93 32.30
N ILE A 99 -7.14 5.60 31.27
CA ILE A 99 -7.17 4.29 30.62
C ILE A 99 -6.73 3.23 31.63
N PHE A 100 -5.56 3.39 32.25
CA PHE A 100 -5.03 2.37 33.16
C PHE A 100 -5.84 2.23 34.45
N GLU A 101 -6.34 3.34 35.02
CA GLU A 101 -7.25 3.31 36.18
C GLU A 101 -8.54 2.53 35.88
N LYS A 102 -9.09 2.67 34.67
CA LYS A 102 -10.28 1.91 34.23
C LYS A 102 -10.01 0.40 34.09
N PHE A 103 -8.76 0.00 33.85
CA PHE A 103 -8.37 -1.40 33.72
C PHE A 103 -7.93 -2.03 35.04
N GLU A 104 -7.51 -1.26 36.04
CA GLU A 104 -7.16 -1.78 37.38
C GLU A 104 -8.38 -2.12 38.25
N ILE A 105 -9.54 -1.48 38.02
CA ILE A 105 -10.79 -1.74 38.80
C ILE A 105 -11.45 -3.09 38.42
N LYS A 106 -10.93 -3.81 37.42
CA LYS A 106 -11.48 -5.09 36.94
C LYS A 106 -10.69 -6.33 37.37
N LYS A 107 -9.93 -6.25 38.47
CA LYS A 107 -9.19 -7.40 39.00
C LYS A 107 -9.63 -7.75 40.42
#